data_AF-A0A369A3K2-F1
#
_entry.id   AF-A0A369A3K2-F1
#
_cell.length_a   1.000
_cell.length_b   1.000
_cell.length_c   1.000
_cell.angle_alpha   90.00
_cell.angle_beta   90.00
_cell.angle_gamma   90.00
#
_symmetry.space_group_name_H-M   'P 1'
#
loop_
_entity.id
_entity.type
_entity.pdbx_description
1 polymer ?
#
loop_
_entity_poly.entity_id
_entity_poly.type
_entity_poly.pdbx_seq_one_letter_code
_entity_poly.pdbx_strand_id
1 'polypeptide(L)'
;MNTKTRLLLTVILFFLLHFAYCFAQSAEVQLDSLDGHTEGLLINMSENIPAERPVVSENNNLSSAIRTFNTGSFSLQSLLRGILGLTVLLIIGALISKDRKQINWWLIGKGLAIQILIAISVLKLVWVQNVVNFISQKFVLLLSFTQNGARFLFGSIIENTESFGFIFAFQVLPTVIFFSALTSLLFYYGILQKVVYAFAWFMKYTLRLSGAESLSAAGNIFLGQTESPLLVKPYLSKMTRSELLCVMTGGMATIAGGVLAAYIGFLGGNDPEMQVFFAKHLITASVMAAPGAIVASKLLLPETEKFSEEMHIEQNKIGSNALEAIANGTTDGLKLAVNVAAMLLVFISLIALMNYILMNAVGELAGINEAIKTLTKGQYQGLSLQFILGYILAPLTWLMGVNGTDIVLVGQLLGEKSILNEFVAYVSMSQIIQSGGFVDPKSIIIATYILCGFANFASIGIQIGGIGSLAPNRKSDLSRLGIYALIGGNMASMFTAIIVGVLI
;
A
#
# COMPACT_ATOMS: atom_id res chain seq x y z
N MET A 1 -20.27 -27.81 -13.57
CA MET A 1 -19.63 -26.63 -12.96
C MET A 1 -19.59 -26.83 -11.45
N ASN A 2 -18.41 -26.85 -10.81
CA ASN A 2 -18.25 -27.10 -9.37
C ASN A 2 -18.96 -25.98 -8.56
N THR A 3 -19.53 -26.31 -7.40
CA THR A 3 -20.12 -25.38 -6.42
C THR A 3 -19.23 -24.16 -6.14
N LYS A 4 -17.89 -24.32 -6.16
CA LYS A 4 -16.91 -23.24 -6.05
C LYS A 4 -17.00 -22.23 -7.21
N THR A 5 -17.16 -22.71 -8.44
CA THR A 5 -17.28 -21.88 -9.64
C THR A 5 -18.64 -21.20 -9.70
N ARG A 6 -19.72 -21.87 -9.24
CA ARG A 6 -21.05 -21.27 -9.14
C ARG A 6 -21.08 -20.10 -8.17
N LEU A 7 -20.54 -20.25 -6.97
CA LEU A 7 -20.52 -19.19 -5.97
C LEU A 7 -19.63 -18.00 -6.39
N LEU A 8 -18.47 -18.26 -7.00
CA LEU A 8 -17.61 -17.21 -7.55
C LEU A 8 -18.33 -16.43 -8.66
N LEU A 9 -19.03 -17.13 -9.56
CA LEU A 9 -19.86 -16.50 -10.58
C LEU A 9 -21.01 -15.70 -9.95
N THR A 10 -21.64 -16.17 -8.87
CA THR A 10 -22.69 -15.42 -8.17
C THR A 10 -22.15 -14.14 -7.54
N VAL A 11 -20.95 -14.17 -6.95
CA VAL A 11 -20.29 -12.98 -6.40
C VAL A 11 -19.91 -12.00 -7.52
N ILE A 12 -19.33 -12.50 -8.62
CA ILE A 12 -19.03 -11.67 -9.81
C ILE A 12 -20.31 -11.07 -10.40
N LEU A 13 -21.38 -11.86 -10.51
CA LEU A 13 -22.67 -11.39 -11.02
C LEU A 13 -23.31 -10.37 -10.09
N PHE A 14 -23.17 -10.52 -8.77
CA PHE A 14 -23.60 -9.54 -7.78
C PHE A 14 -22.85 -8.22 -7.97
N PHE A 15 -21.54 -8.26 -8.18
CA PHE A 15 -20.74 -7.06 -8.48
C PHE A 15 -21.08 -6.43 -9.83
N LEU A 16 -21.36 -7.23 -10.86
CA LEU A 16 -21.80 -6.74 -12.17
C LEU A 16 -23.21 -6.15 -12.13
N LEU A 17 -24.11 -6.71 -11.33
CA LEU A 17 -25.46 -6.16 -11.11
C LEU A 17 -25.43 -4.88 -10.28
N HIS A 18 -24.53 -4.80 -9.30
CA HIS A 18 -24.31 -3.57 -8.55
C HIS A 18 -23.64 -2.49 -9.42
N PHE A 19 -22.73 -2.88 -10.32
CA PHE A 19 -22.19 -2.03 -11.38
C PHE A 19 -23.31 -1.48 -12.28
N ALA A 20 -24.23 -2.33 -12.74
CA ALA A 20 -25.39 -1.91 -13.52
C ALA A 20 -26.36 -1.01 -12.74
N TYR A 21 -26.51 -1.22 -11.43
CA TYR A 21 -27.34 -0.39 -10.55
C TYR A 21 -26.73 1.00 -10.33
N CYS A 22 -25.44 1.09 -10.04
CA CYS A 22 -24.73 2.38 -10.00
C CYS A 22 -24.77 3.10 -11.36
N PHE A 23 -24.66 2.34 -12.46
CA PHE A 23 -24.78 2.86 -13.83
C PHE A 23 -26.16 3.46 -14.10
N ALA A 24 -27.23 2.83 -13.62
CA ALA A 24 -28.60 3.33 -13.75
C ALA A 24 -28.84 4.60 -12.90
N GLN A 25 -28.28 4.65 -11.69
CA GLN A 25 -28.47 5.77 -10.78
C GLN A 25 -27.75 7.06 -11.24
N SER A 26 -26.69 6.93 -12.05
CA SER A 26 -26.08 8.07 -12.75
C SER A 26 -26.88 8.57 -13.96
N ALA A 27 -27.75 7.75 -14.55
CA ALA A 27 -28.50 8.08 -15.77
C ALA A 27 -29.81 8.85 -15.51
N GLU A 28 -30.43 8.70 -14.33
CA GLU A 28 -31.71 9.35 -13.98
C GLU A 28 -31.63 10.88 -13.78
N VAL A 29 -30.43 11.47 -13.78
CA VAL A 29 -30.23 12.93 -13.58
C VAL A 29 -30.27 13.72 -14.90
N GLN A 30 -30.48 13.08 -16.06
CA GLN A 30 -30.05 13.63 -17.36
C GLN A 30 -31.16 13.77 -18.43
N LEU A 31 -32.36 14.22 -18.06
CA LEU A 31 -33.44 14.52 -19.03
C LEU A 31 -33.64 16.00 -19.36
N ASP A 32 -32.89 16.92 -18.74
CA ASP A 32 -32.93 18.35 -19.09
C ASP A 32 -31.56 18.82 -19.61
N SER A 33 -31.55 19.41 -20.80
CA SER A 33 -30.44 20.08 -21.52
C SER A 33 -29.54 19.20 -22.41
N LEU A 34 -30.02 18.98 -23.65
CA LEU A 34 -29.21 18.75 -24.83
C LEU A 34 -29.32 20.00 -25.71
N ASP A 35 -28.19 20.60 -26.12
CA ASP A 35 -28.05 21.22 -27.44
C ASP A 35 -26.59 21.51 -27.81
N GLY A 36 -26.20 20.99 -28.99
CA GLY A 36 -25.22 21.45 -30.00
C GLY A 36 -23.84 22.01 -29.62
N HIS A 37 -22.75 21.37 -30.10
CA HIS A 37 -22.09 21.72 -31.38
C HIS A 37 -20.75 20.97 -31.56
N THR A 38 -20.43 20.69 -32.83
CA THR A 38 -19.30 19.89 -33.33
C THR A 38 -18.30 20.78 -34.09
N GLU A 39 -17.00 20.61 -33.86
CA GLU A 39 -15.81 20.95 -34.69
C GLU A 39 -14.57 20.76 -33.78
N GLY A 40 -13.36 20.35 -34.15
CA GLY A 40 -12.65 20.03 -35.37
C GLY A 40 -11.23 19.58 -34.95
N LEU A 41 -10.57 18.79 -35.80
CA LEU A 41 -9.48 17.87 -35.49
C LEU A 41 -8.08 18.54 -35.50
N LEU A 42 -7.36 18.56 -34.36
CA LEU A 42 -5.90 18.79 -34.29
C LEU A 42 -5.27 17.99 -33.14
N ILE A 43 -4.20 17.25 -33.48
CA ILE A 43 -3.50 16.27 -32.65
C ILE A 43 -2.64 17.00 -31.61
N ASN A 44 -2.94 16.83 -30.31
CA ASN A 44 -2.09 17.28 -29.21
C ASN A 44 -1.77 16.09 -28.30
N MET A 45 -0.52 15.62 -28.32
CA MET A 45 -0.06 14.40 -27.62
C MET A 45 0.24 14.61 -26.13
N SER A 46 -0.44 15.53 -25.43
CA SER A 46 -0.21 15.82 -24.00
C SER A 46 -1.41 15.57 -23.07
N GLU A 47 -2.55 15.08 -23.57
CA GLU A 47 -3.82 15.05 -22.81
C GLU A 47 -4.15 13.74 -22.06
N ASN A 48 -3.17 12.91 -21.73
CA ASN A 48 -3.41 11.73 -20.87
C ASN A 48 -3.15 11.99 -19.37
N ILE A 49 -3.17 13.26 -18.98
CA ILE A 49 -3.37 13.71 -17.60
C ILE A 49 -4.85 14.12 -17.53
N PRO A 50 -5.62 13.76 -16.47
CA PRO A 50 -6.99 14.28 -16.32
C PRO A 50 -6.95 15.80 -16.53
N ALA A 51 -7.81 16.28 -17.44
CA ALA A 51 -7.80 17.67 -17.88
C ALA A 51 -7.60 18.62 -16.71
N GLU A 52 -6.58 19.49 -16.79
CA GLU A 52 -6.37 20.56 -15.83
C GLU A 52 -7.68 21.33 -15.72
N ARG A 53 -8.37 21.16 -14.59
CA ARG A 53 -9.28 22.22 -14.15
C ARG A 53 -8.44 23.49 -14.06
N PRO A 54 -8.96 24.65 -14.48
CA PRO A 54 -8.22 25.89 -14.35
C PRO A 54 -7.70 25.97 -12.91
N VAL A 55 -6.42 26.31 -12.74
CA VAL A 55 -5.78 26.53 -11.45
C VAL A 55 -6.47 27.71 -10.77
N VAL A 56 -7.66 27.46 -10.25
CA VAL A 56 -8.22 28.20 -9.13
C VAL A 56 -7.30 27.83 -7.98
N SER A 57 -6.93 28.82 -7.18
CA SER A 57 -6.11 28.69 -5.98
C SER A 57 -6.77 27.80 -4.90
N GLU A 58 -7.00 26.52 -5.19
CA GLU A 58 -7.71 25.54 -4.35
C GLU A 58 -6.77 24.56 -3.63
N ASN A 59 -5.45 24.63 -3.85
CA ASN A 59 -4.48 23.87 -3.05
C ASN A 59 -4.58 24.21 -1.54
N ASN A 60 -5.14 25.38 -1.20
CA ASN A 60 -5.44 25.76 0.18
C ASN A 60 -6.66 25.03 0.75
N ASN A 61 -7.62 24.56 -0.05
CA ASN A 61 -8.87 23.96 0.45
C ASN A 61 -8.71 22.48 0.84
N LEU A 62 -8.02 21.65 0.05
CA LEU A 62 -7.85 20.24 0.41
C LEU A 62 -6.83 20.05 1.55
N SER A 63 -5.71 20.79 1.51
CA SER A 63 -4.73 20.81 2.60
C SER A 63 -5.36 21.33 3.89
N SER A 64 -6.17 22.40 3.84
CA SER A 64 -6.91 22.87 5.02
C SER A 64 -8.01 21.91 5.45
N ALA A 65 -8.70 21.23 4.52
CA ALA A 65 -9.69 20.21 4.83
C ALA A 65 -9.05 19.01 5.54
N ILE A 66 -7.88 18.54 5.11
CA ILE A 66 -7.13 17.49 5.82
C ILE A 66 -6.69 17.98 7.21
N ARG A 67 -6.20 19.23 7.31
CA ARG A 67 -5.79 19.84 8.60
C ARG A 67 -6.93 19.99 9.59
N THR A 68 -8.14 20.28 9.10
CA THR A 68 -9.35 20.46 9.91
C THR A 68 -10.17 19.18 10.05
N PHE A 69 -9.80 18.09 9.35
CA PHE A 69 -10.50 16.82 9.39
C PHE A 69 -10.44 16.23 10.79
N ASN A 70 -11.58 16.28 11.50
CA ASN A 70 -11.69 15.74 12.83
C ASN A 70 -11.96 14.23 12.73
N THR A 71 -10.95 13.42 13.07
CA THR A 71 -11.04 11.94 13.18
C THR A 71 -12.00 11.44 14.28
N GLY A 72 -12.77 12.34 14.92
CA GLY A 72 -13.65 12.07 16.05
C GLY A 72 -15.04 11.53 15.70
N SER A 73 -15.55 11.70 14.47
CA SER A 73 -16.95 11.37 14.15
C SER A 73 -17.18 9.88 13.87
N PHE A 74 -17.49 9.11 14.91
CA PHE A 74 -17.98 7.75 14.74
C PHE A 74 -19.43 7.76 14.21
N SER A 75 -19.66 7.07 13.09
CA SER A 75 -21.00 6.90 12.50
C SER A 75 -21.39 5.42 12.48
N LEU A 76 -22.66 5.13 12.84
CA LEU A 76 -23.22 3.79 12.75
C LEU A 76 -23.15 3.24 11.32
N GLN A 77 -23.31 4.10 10.32
CA GLN A 77 -23.18 3.71 8.91
C GLN A 77 -21.74 3.27 8.57
N SER A 78 -20.73 4.02 9.04
CA SER A 78 -19.32 3.65 8.88
C SER A 78 -19.01 2.30 9.54
N LEU A 79 -19.55 2.07 10.75
CA LEU A 79 -19.40 0.80 11.45
C LEU A 79 -20.02 -0.37 10.68
N LEU A 80 -21.29 -0.26 10.27
CA LEU A 80 -22.00 -1.32 9.54
C LEU A 80 -21.31 -1.62 8.20
N ARG A 81 -20.88 -0.58 7.48
CA ARG A 81 -20.15 -0.72 6.21
C ARG A 81 -18.80 -1.40 6.40
N GLY A 82 -18.06 -1.05 7.45
CA GLY A 82 -16.79 -1.71 7.74
C GLY A 82 -16.93 -3.15 8.22
N ILE A 83 -17.95 -3.47 9.04
CA ILE A 83 -18.26 -4.86 9.41
C ILE A 83 -18.58 -5.67 8.15
N LEU A 84 -19.39 -5.12 7.24
CA LEU A 84 -19.69 -5.73 5.95
C LEU A 84 -18.41 -5.94 5.13
N GLY A 85 -17.55 -4.93 5.00
CA GLY A 85 -16.29 -5.01 4.26
C GLY A 85 -15.33 -6.06 4.83
N LEU A 86 -15.11 -6.10 6.15
CA LEU A 86 -14.30 -7.13 6.80
C LEU A 86 -14.89 -8.52 6.55
N THR A 87 -16.20 -8.67 6.71
CA THR A 87 -16.89 -9.95 6.50
C THR A 87 -16.74 -10.43 5.06
N VAL A 88 -16.94 -9.56 4.08
CA VAL A 88 -16.78 -9.90 2.65
C VAL A 88 -15.34 -10.28 2.34
N LEU A 89 -14.34 -9.55 2.85
CA LEU A 89 -12.94 -9.92 2.66
C LEU A 89 -12.59 -11.26 3.31
N LEU A 90 -13.09 -11.53 4.52
CA LEU A 90 -12.91 -12.83 5.17
C LEU A 90 -13.55 -13.96 4.37
N ILE A 91 -14.73 -13.73 3.80
CA ILE A 91 -15.39 -14.69 2.90
C ILE A 91 -14.53 -14.91 1.65
N ILE A 92 -14.05 -13.85 0.99
CA ILE A 92 -13.17 -13.96 -0.18
C ILE A 92 -11.92 -14.77 0.15
N GLY A 93 -11.24 -14.46 1.27
CA GLY A 93 -10.07 -15.20 1.71
C GLY A 93 -10.38 -16.67 2.03
N ALA A 94 -11.48 -16.94 2.75
CA ALA A 94 -11.94 -18.30 3.00
C ALA A 94 -12.26 -19.04 1.69
N LEU A 95 -12.81 -18.36 0.68
CA LEU A 95 -13.08 -18.97 -0.63
C LEU A 95 -11.79 -19.34 -1.37
N ILE A 96 -10.76 -18.51 -1.28
CA ILE A 96 -9.45 -18.75 -1.92
C ILE A 96 -8.59 -19.77 -1.11
N SER A 97 -8.88 -19.92 0.19
CA SER A 97 -8.14 -20.76 1.12
C SER A 97 -7.95 -22.20 0.64
N LYS A 98 -6.74 -22.73 0.88
CA LYS A 98 -6.37 -24.11 0.52
C LYS A 98 -7.15 -25.16 1.32
N ASP A 99 -7.42 -24.89 2.60
CA ASP A 99 -8.21 -25.79 3.45
C ASP A 99 -9.11 -25.00 4.41
N ARG A 100 -10.35 -24.76 3.99
CA ARG A 100 -11.32 -23.94 4.73
C ARG A 100 -11.73 -24.54 6.07
N LYS A 101 -11.60 -25.86 6.23
CA LYS A 101 -12.03 -26.56 7.45
C LYS A 101 -11.03 -26.36 8.58
N GLN A 102 -9.76 -26.16 8.23
CA GLN A 102 -8.66 -25.99 9.18
C GLN A 102 -8.40 -24.53 9.55
N ILE A 103 -9.20 -23.58 9.05
CA ILE A 103 -9.08 -22.16 9.42
C ILE A 103 -9.31 -22.01 10.93
N ASN A 104 -8.28 -21.55 11.64
CA ASN A 104 -8.38 -21.22 13.04
C ASN A 104 -9.04 -19.84 13.23
N TRP A 105 -10.37 -19.81 13.27
CA TRP A 105 -11.15 -18.57 13.43
C TRP A 105 -10.84 -17.81 14.73
N TRP A 106 -10.34 -18.49 15.76
CA TRP A 106 -9.91 -17.83 17.00
C TRP A 106 -8.64 -17.00 16.78
N LEU A 107 -7.68 -17.51 16.01
CA LEU A 107 -6.49 -16.77 15.59
C LEU A 107 -6.87 -15.57 14.70
N ILE A 108 -7.76 -15.79 13.72
CA ILE A 108 -8.26 -14.73 12.84
C ILE A 108 -8.93 -13.61 13.66
N GLY A 109 -9.85 -13.97 14.57
CA GLY A 109 -10.54 -13.03 15.43
C GLY A 109 -9.59 -12.25 16.35
N LYS A 110 -8.61 -12.92 16.96
CA LYS A 110 -7.58 -12.27 17.78
C LYS A 110 -6.71 -11.32 16.98
N GLY A 111 -6.27 -11.71 15.78
CA GLY A 111 -5.44 -10.86 14.93
C GLY A 111 -6.18 -9.58 14.51
N LEU A 112 -7.45 -9.70 14.11
CA LEU A 112 -8.31 -8.55 13.82
C LEU A 112 -8.55 -7.70 15.07
N ALA A 113 -8.78 -8.33 16.23
CA ALA A 113 -8.94 -7.61 17.49
C ALA A 113 -7.67 -6.81 17.85
N ILE A 114 -6.48 -7.37 17.65
CA ILE A 114 -5.21 -6.65 17.85
C ILE A 114 -5.11 -5.44 16.89
N GLN A 115 -5.47 -5.59 15.61
CA GLN A 115 -5.50 -4.47 14.67
C GLN A 115 -6.47 -3.37 15.12
N ILE A 116 -7.68 -3.75 15.52
CA ILE A 116 -8.69 -2.81 16.03
C ILE A 116 -8.19 -2.10 17.29
N LEU A 117 -7.58 -2.82 18.23
CA LEU A 117 -7.01 -2.23 19.44
C LEU A 117 -5.90 -1.24 19.13
N ILE A 118 -4.96 -1.59 18.24
CA ILE A 118 -3.90 -0.68 17.80
C ILE A 118 -4.52 0.57 17.14
N ALA A 119 -5.49 0.39 16.25
CA ALA A 119 -6.15 1.50 15.57
C ALA A 119 -6.89 2.43 16.54
N ILE A 120 -7.66 1.88 17.49
CA ILE A 120 -8.32 2.67 18.54
C ILE A 120 -7.29 3.38 19.40
N SER A 121 -6.21 2.69 19.81
CA SER A 121 -5.14 3.31 20.58
C SER A 121 -4.57 4.52 19.85
N VAL A 122 -4.15 4.36 18.59
CA VAL A 122 -3.49 5.45 17.84
C VAL A 122 -4.45 6.54 17.37
N LEU A 123 -5.72 6.21 17.08
CA LEU A 123 -6.68 7.17 16.52
C LEU A 123 -7.59 7.82 17.56
N LYS A 124 -7.80 7.22 18.75
CA LYS A 124 -8.75 7.74 19.75
C LYS A 124 -8.11 8.12 21.09
N LEU A 125 -6.99 7.51 21.48
CA LEU A 125 -6.34 7.84 22.75
C LEU A 125 -5.36 9.02 22.57
N VAL A 126 -5.70 10.18 23.14
CA VAL A 126 -4.92 11.42 23.01
C VAL A 126 -3.45 11.24 23.40
N TRP A 127 -3.16 10.51 24.47
CA TRP A 127 -1.78 10.28 24.90
C TRP A 127 -0.98 9.43 23.89
N VAL A 128 -1.61 8.43 23.24
CA VAL A 128 -0.97 7.62 22.19
C VAL A 128 -0.80 8.46 20.93
N GLN A 129 -1.81 9.25 20.55
CA GLN A 129 -1.69 10.20 19.45
C GLN A 129 -0.49 11.12 19.64
N ASN A 130 -0.28 11.65 20.86
CA ASN A 130 0.86 12.49 21.18
C ASN A 130 2.20 11.74 21.03
N VAL A 131 2.27 10.48 21.46
CA VAL A 131 3.48 9.64 21.29
C VAL A 131 3.74 9.38 19.80
N VAL A 132 2.74 8.96 19.02
CA VAL A 132 2.91 8.70 17.59
C VAL A 132 3.24 9.99 16.83
N ASN A 133 2.62 11.11 17.20
CA ASN A 133 2.93 12.42 16.63
C ASN A 133 4.37 12.84 16.95
N PHE A 134 4.83 12.64 18.18
CA PHE A 134 6.22 12.87 18.56
C PHE A 134 7.19 12.02 17.73
N ILE A 135 6.91 10.72 17.57
CA ILE A 135 7.71 9.82 16.73
C ILE A 135 7.71 10.32 15.28
N SER A 136 6.55 10.73 14.75
CA SER A 136 6.39 11.24 13.39
C SER A 136 7.19 12.53 13.16
N GLN A 137 7.16 13.46 14.13
CA GLN A 137 7.98 14.67 14.10
C GLN A 137 9.48 14.35 14.12
N LYS A 138 9.91 13.37 14.91
CA LYS A 138 11.31 12.92 14.91
C LYS A 138 11.70 12.23 13.61
N PHE A 139 10.78 11.49 13.00
CA PHE A 139 10.99 10.90 11.68
C PHE A 139 11.16 11.99 10.62
N VAL A 140 10.30 13.01 10.61
CA VAL A 140 10.42 14.16 9.68
C VAL A 140 11.69 14.97 9.92
N LEU A 141 12.08 15.19 11.18
CA LEU A 141 13.37 15.81 11.51
C LEU A 141 14.55 14.97 10.99
N LEU A 142 14.45 13.64 11.04
CA LEU A 142 15.48 12.77 10.49
C LEU A 142 15.55 12.89 8.95
N LEU A 143 14.41 13.07 8.26
CA LEU A 143 14.38 13.37 6.82
C LEU A 143 15.09 14.69 6.51
N SER A 144 14.97 15.71 7.35
CA SER A 144 15.61 17.01 7.11
C SER A 144 17.14 16.94 7.20
N PHE A 145 17.72 15.96 7.90
CA PHE A 145 19.18 15.77 7.87
C PHE A 145 19.67 15.25 6.53
N THR A 146 18.89 14.41 5.83
CA THR A 146 19.19 13.98 4.47
C THR A 146 19.28 15.16 3.51
N GLN A 147 18.46 16.20 3.71
CA GLN A 147 18.49 17.41 2.87
C GLN A 147 19.84 18.11 2.89
N ASN A 148 20.59 18.08 4.00
CA ASN A 148 21.96 18.63 4.03
C ASN A 148 22.90 17.88 3.08
N GLY A 149 22.81 16.54 3.06
CA GLY A 149 23.60 15.70 2.15
C GLY A 149 23.17 15.90 0.69
N ALA A 150 21.86 15.98 0.44
CA ALA A 150 21.32 16.25 -0.90
C ALA A 150 21.73 17.65 -1.39
N ARG A 151 21.68 18.68 -0.54
CA ARG A 151 22.10 20.05 -0.87
C ARG A 151 23.59 20.10 -1.23
N PHE A 152 24.42 19.38 -0.50
CA PHE A 152 25.85 19.29 -0.82
C PHE A 152 26.09 18.66 -2.20
N LEU A 153 25.35 17.60 -2.56
CA LEU A 153 25.54 16.89 -3.83
C LEU A 153 24.90 17.60 -5.04
N PHE A 154 23.73 18.21 -4.85
CA PHE A 154 22.89 18.71 -5.95
C PHE A 154 22.69 20.24 -5.95
N GLY A 155 23.20 20.94 -4.93
CA GLY A 155 23.16 22.40 -4.84
C GLY A 155 21.74 22.97 -4.82
N SER A 156 21.54 24.09 -5.50
CA SER A 156 20.26 24.82 -5.53
C SER A 156 19.15 24.13 -6.32
N ILE A 157 19.45 23.05 -7.07
CA ILE A 157 18.45 22.30 -7.86
C ILE A 157 17.34 21.74 -6.95
N ILE A 158 17.67 21.37 -5.72
CA ILE A 158 16.69 20.84 -4.77
C ILE A 158 15.96 21.92 -3.96
N GLU A 159 16.41 23.17 -4.01
CA GLU A 159 15.85 24.29 -3.23
C GLU A 159 14.95 25.17 -4.08
N ASN A 160 15.35 25.42 -5.33
CA ASN A 160 14.63 26.30 -6.23
C ASN A 160 13.44 25.57 -6.89
N THR A 161 12.46 25.24 -6.05
CA THR A 161 11.20 24.59 -6.45
C THR A 161 10.36 25.52 -7.33
N GLU A 162 10.56 26.83 -7.26
CA GLU A 162 9.86 27.81 -8.11
C GLU A 162 10.33 27.75 -9.57
N SER A 163 11.63 27.53 -9.81
CA SER A 163 12.18 27.47 -11.17
C SER A 163 12.15 26.06 -11.77
N PHE A 164 12.34 25.03 -10.95
CA PHE A 164 12.50 23.64 -11.43
C PHE A 164 11.36 22.71 -11.03
N GLY A 165 10.43 23.16 -10.21
CA GLY A 165 9.42 22.29 -9.60
C GLY A 165 10.03 21.32 -8.58
N PHE A 166 9.20 20.40 -8.09
CA PHE A 166 9.63 19.33 -7.19
C PHE A 166 10.33 18.22 -8.01
N ILE A 167 11.65 18.12 -7.91
CA ILE A 167 12.42 17.09 -8.61
C ILE A 167 12.56 15.85 -7.73
N PHE A 168 11.68 14.89 -7.99
CA PHE A 168 11.63 13.59 -7.33
C PHE A 168 13.02 12.94 -7.12
N ALA A 169 13.81 12.85 -8.19
CA ALA A 169 15.07 12.12 -8.18
C ALA A 169 16.11 12.70 -7.20
N PHE A 170 16.06 14.00 -6.93
CA PHE A 170 17.02 14.68 -6.06
C PHE A 170 16.48 15.00 -4.67
N GLN A 171 15.15 15.07 -4.51
CA GLN A 171 14.52 15.39 -3.23
C GLN A 171 14.08 14.14 -2.44
N VAL A 172 13.77 13.04 -3.12
CA VAL A 172 13.19 11.85 -2.47
C VAL A 172 14.16 10.66 -2.42
N LEU A 173 14.80 10.34 -3.54
CA LEU A 173 15.68 9.16 -3.62
C LEU A 173 16.90 9.19 -2.67
N PRO A 174 17.56 10.33 -2.41
CA PRO A 174 18.66 10.37 -1.43
C PRO A 174 18.25 9.91 -0.03
N THR A 175 16.98 10.11 0.31
CA THR A 175 16.42 9.71 1.61
C THR A 175 16.38 8.19 1.76
N VAL A 176 16.12 7.46 0.67
CA VAL A 176 16.19 5.99 0.64
C VAL A 176 17.61 5.53 0.98
N ILE A 177 18.62 6.17 0.40
CA ILE A 177 20.04 5.84 0.62
C ILE A 177 20.42 6.07 2.09
N PHE A 178 20.07 7.24 2.63
CA PHE A 178 20.37 7.60 4.01
C PHE A 178 19.70 6.66 5.02
N PHE A 179 18.41 6.38 4.83
CA PHE A 179 17.69 5.49 5.75
C PHE A 179 18.19 4.05 5.67
N SER A 180 18.56 3.53 4.50
CA SER A 180 19.18 2.20 4.42
C SER A 180 20.51 2.13 5.19
N ALA A 181 21.35 3.17 5.10
CA ALA A 181 22.57 3.27 5.90
C ALA A 181 22.29 3.32 7.40
N LEU A 182 21.30 4.10 7.83
CA LEU A 182 20.90 4.21 9.23
C LEU A 182 20.31 2.90 9.77
N THR A 183 19.42 2.25 9.03
CA THR A 183 18.83 0.96 9.42
C THR A 183 19.92 -0.10 9.56
N SER A 184 20.89 -0.14 8.64
CA SER A 184 22.05 -1.03 8.73
C SER A 184 22.89 -0.76 10.00
N LEU A 185 23.12 0.52 10.33
CA LEU A 185 23.83 0.90 11.56
C LEU A 185 23.07 0.48 12.83
N LEU A 186 21.76 0.70 12.89
CA LEU A 186 20.90 0.29 14.02
C LEU A 186 20.87 -1.23 14.17
N PHE A 187 20.94 -1.96 13.06
CA PHE A 187 21.06 -3.40 13.04
C PHE A 187 22.44 -3.86 13.55
N TYR A 188 23.53 -3.22 13.13
CA TYR A 188 24.87 -3.52 13.63
C TYR A 188 24.97 -3.37 15.16
N TYR A 189 24.34 -2.33 15.73
CA TYR A 189 24.32 -2.12 17.18
C TYR A 189 23.34 -3.02 17.97
N GLY A 190 22.56 -3.88 17.31
CA GLY A 190 21.60 -4.74 18.01
C GLY A 190 20.33 -4.02 18.47
N ILE A 191 20.14 -2.73 18.13
CA ILE A 191 19.00 -1.94 18.59
C ILE A 191 17.73 -2.42 17.89
N LEU A 192 17.79 -2.61 16.58
CA LEU A 192 16.64 -3.04 15.79
C LEU A 192 16.17 -4.43 16.21
N GLN A 193 17.10 -5.36 16.47
CA GLN A 193 16.81 -6.72 16.92
C GLN A 193 16.06 -6.74 18.26
N LYS A 194 16.43 -5.87 19.21
CA LYS A 194 15.74 -5.77 20.50
C LYS A 194 14.28 -5.31 20.33
N VAL A 195 14.06 -4.31 19.47
CA VAL A 195 12.70 -3.82 19.16
C VAL A 195 11.89 -4.92 18.48
N VAL A 196 12.45 -5.55 17.44
CA VAL A 196 11.78 -6.65 16.73
C VAL A 196 11.46 -7.82 17.66
N TYR A 197 12.37 -8.20 18.55
CA TYR A 197 12.14 -9.26 19.53
C TYR A 197 10.94 -8.94 20.44
N ALA A 198 10.80 -7.70 20.89
CA ALA A 198 9.68 -7.29 21.75
C ALA A 198 8.32 -7.44 21.02
N PHE A 199 8.23 -6.97 19.76
CA PHE A 199 7.02 -7.15 18.95
C PHE A 199 6.74 -8.62 18.64
N ALA A 200 7.79 -9.40 18.31
CA ALA A 200 7.67 -10.82 18.02
C ALA A 200 7.18 -11.60 19.25
N TRP A 201 7.74 -11.31 20.43
CA TRP A 201 7.31 -11.91 21.68
C TRP A 201 5.83 -11.63 21.97
N PHE A 202 5.39 -10.38 21.78
CA PHE A 202 3.98 -9.99 21.95
C PHE A 202 3.06 -10.75 20.99
N MET A 203 3.40 -10.82 19.69
CA MET A 203 2.59 -11.52 18.70
C MET A 203 2.59 -13.03 18.94
N LYS A 204 3.75 -13.63 19.24
CA LYS A 204 3.87 -15.06 19.57
C LYS A 204 2.93 -15.45 20.70
N TYR A 205 2.96 -14.70 21.80
CA TYR A 205 2.16 -15.02 22.98
C TYR A 205 0.64 -14.81 22.76
N THR A 206 0.27 -13.72 22.09
CA THR A 206 -1.15 -13.38 21.87
C THR A 206 -1.82 -14.28 20.83
N LEU A 207 -1.11 -14.58 19.73
CA LEU A 207 -1.63 -15.31 18.56
C LEU A 207 -1.22 -16.79 18.51
N ARG A 208 -0.36 -17.27 19.41
CA ARG A 208 0.13 -18.66 19.49
C ARG A 208 0.78 -19.14 18.17
N LEU A 209 1.68 -18.30 17.65
CA LEU A 209 2.43 -18.53 16.42
C LEU A 209 3.78 -19.19 16.70
N SER A 210 4.43 -19.65 15.64
CA SER A 210 5.82 -20.08 15.73
C SER A 210 6.75 -18.92 16.07
N GLY A 211 7.91 -19.22 16.65
CA GLY A 211 8.90 -18.17 16.96
C GLY A 211 9.42 -17.50 15.69
N ALA A 212 9.64 -18.27 14.62
CA ALA A 212 10.20 -17.78 13.38
C ALA A 212 9.20 -16.91 12.59
N GLU A 213 7.93 -17.30 12.47
CA GLU A 213 6.96 -16.46 11.76
C GLU A 213 6.64 -15.17 12.54
N SER A 214 6.66 -15.23 13.88
CA SER A 214 6.49 -14.04 14.73
C SER A 214 7.64 -13.05 14.58
N LEU A 215 8.88 -13.55 14.53
CA LEU A 215 10.08 -12.74 14.30
C LEU A 215 10.06 -12.08 12.92
N SER A 216 9.67 -12.83 11.88
CA SER A 216 9.57 -12.26 10.53
C SER A 216 8.45 -11.23 10.42
N ALA A 217 7.26 -11.50 10.98
CA ALA A 217 6.16 -10.54 10.99
C ALA A 217 6.53 -9.24 11.73
N ALA A 218 7.25 -9.35 12.86
CA ALA A 218 7.73 -8.20 13.62
C ALA A 218 8.83 -7.45 12.89
N GLY A 219 9.76 -8.18 12.26
CA GLY A 219 10.83 -7.61 11.44
C GLY A 219 10.30 -6.74 10.32
N ASN A 220 9.24 -7.21 9.64
CA ASN A 220 8.60 -6.54 8.51
C ASN A 220 7.97 -5.18 8.87
N ILE A 221 7.76 -4.85 10.15
CA ILE A 221 7.30 -3.52 10.57
C ILE A 221 8.36 -2.45 10.22
N PHE A 222 9.65 -2.83 10.22
CA PHE A 222 10.78 -1.91 10.07
C PHE A 222 11.65 -2.23 8.85
N LEU A 223 11.79 -3.52 8.54
CA LEU A 223 12.60 -4.07 7.46
C LEU A 223 11.72 -4.42 6.27
N GLY A 224 12.30 -4.44 5.07
CA GLY A 224 11.58 -4.86 3.87
C GLY A 224 11.48 -6.37 3.72
N GLN A 225 10.80 -6.77 2.65
CA GLN A 225 10.49 -8.16 2.33
C GLN A 225 11.70 -9.07 2.07
N THR A 226 12.87 -8.48 1.82
CA THR A 226 14.14 -9.21 1.58
C THR A 226 15.05 -9.22 2.81
N GLU A 227 14.94 -8.23 3.68
CA GLU A 227 15.79 -8.09 4.86
C GLU A 227 15.18 -8.77 6.09
N SER A 228 13.85 -8.70 6.28
CA SER A 228 13.18 -9.36 7.41
C SER A 228 13.44 -10.88 7.46
N PRO A 229 13.42 -11.63 6.34
CA PRO A 229 13.77 -13.06 6.33
C PRO A 229 15.18 -13.38 6.82
N LEU A 230 16.13 -12.44 6.81
CA LEU A 230 17.47 -12.65 7.36
C LEU A 230 17.45 -12.92 8.86
N LEU A 231 16.51 -12.32 9.60
CA LEU A 231 16.34 -12.52 11.03
C LEU A 231 16.03 -13.96 11.39
N VAL A 232 15.43 -14.69 10.46
CA VAL A 232 14.90 -16.04 10.64
C VAL A 232 15.55 -17.05 9.71
N LYS A 233 16.69 -16.69 9.11
CA LYS A 233 17.43 -17.50 8.13
C LYS A 233 17.61 -18.98 8.56
N PRO A 234 17.98 -19.32 9.82
CA PRO A 234 18.15 -20.72 10.23
C PRO A 234 16.88 -21.57 10.15
N TYR A 235 15.73 -20.91 10.24
CA TYR A 235 14.43 -21.58 10.31
C TYR A 235 13.82 -21.80 8.92
N LEU A 236 14.15 -20.96 7.93
CA LEU A 236 13.52 -20.96 6.61
C LEU A 236 13.51 -22.34 5.92
N SER A 237 14.60 -23.10 6.06
CA SER A 237 14.73 -24.42 5.44
C SER A 237 13.81 -25.48 6.06
N LYS A 238 13.35 -25.27 7.31
CA LYS A 238 12.54 -26.20 8.10
C LYS A 238 11.08 -25.74 8.30
N MET A 239 10.76 -24.51 7.91
CA MET A 239 9.41 -23.96 8.04
C MET A 239 8.36 -24.79 7.29
N THR A 240 7.18 -24.92 7.88
CA THR A 240 5.98 -25.42 7.19
C THR A 240 5.63 -24.51 6.00
N ARG A 241 4.73 -24.96 5.13
CA ARG A 241 4.27 -24.10 4.03
C ARG A 241 3.42 -22.93 4.52
N SER A 242 2.71 -23.09 5.65
CA SER A 242 1.91 -22.01 6.26
C SER A 242 2.82 -20.96 6.90
N GLU A 243 3.88 -21.35 7.62
CA GLU A 243 4.91 -20.44 8.13
C GLU A 243 5.59 -19.68 6.99
N LEU A 244 5.97 -20.39 5.91
CA LEU A 244 6.61 -19.75 4.76
C LEU A 244 5.68 -18.76 4.05
N LEU A 245 4.39 -19.10 3.92
CA LEU A 245 3.40 -18.14 3.41
C LEU A 245 3.26 -16.94 4.34
N CYS A 246 3.33 -17.12 5.66
CA CYS A 246 3.27 -16.02 6.62
C CYS A 246 4.47 -15.07 6.47
N VAL A 247 5.69 -15.60 6.31
CA VAL A 247 6.89 -14.81 6.02
C VAL A 247 6.72 -13.99 4.74
N MET A 248 6.29 -14.64 3.66
CA MET A 248 6.09 -13.98 2.35
C MET A 248 5.00 -12.92 2.40
N THR A 249 3.85 -13.26 2.99
CA THR A 249 2.70 -12.35 3.17
C THR A 249 3.08 -11.16 4.04
N GLY A 250 3.82 -11.40 5.13
CA GLY A 250 4.34 -10.34 6.00
C GLY A 250 5.19 -9.33 5.23
N GLY A 251 6.11 -9.81 4.38
CA GLY A 251 6.93 -8.93 3.55
C GLY A 251 6.13 -8.11 2.53
N MET A 252 5.06 -8.68 1.96
CA MET A 252 4.20 -7.97 1.01
C MET A 252 3.19 -7.04 1.68
N ALA A 253 2.82 -7.30 2.93
CA ALA A 253 1.84 -6.52 3.67
C ALA A 253 2.40 -5.21 4.22
N THR A 254 3.72 -5.09 4.35
CA THR A 254 4.39 -3.94 4.97
C THR A 254 5.27 -3.19 3.97
N ILE A 255 5.84 -2.08 4.43
CA ILE A 255 6.85 -1.29 3.72
C ILE A 255 8.11 -1.17 4.58
N ALA A 256 9.26 -1.01 3.93
CA ALA A 256 10.53 -0.78 4.63
C ALA A 256 10.66 0.66 5.13
N GLY A 257 11.38 0.88 6.23
CA GLY A 257 11.65 2.23 6.75
C GLY A 257 12.32 3.17 5.74
N GLY A 258 13.15 2.63 4.84
CA GLY A 258 13.82 3.43 3.80
C GLY A 258 12.87 3.99 2.74
N VAL A 259 11.83 3.25 2.37
CA VAL A 259 10.84 3.70 1.37
C VAL A 259 9.68 4.47 2.00
N LEU A 260 9.39 4.24 3.28
CA LEU A 260 8.43 5.02 4.07
C LEU A 260 8.69 6.53 3.95
N ALA A 261 9.97 6.90 4.05
CA ALA A 261 10.45 8.26 3.86
C ALA A 261 10.09 8.84 2.48
N ALA A 262 10.13 8.02 1.43
CA ALA A 262 9.78 8.45 0.09
C ALA A 262 8.29 8.76 -0.05
N TYR A 263 7.42 7.91 0.52
CA TYR A 263 5.98 8.13 0.49
C TYR A 263 5.55 9.36 1.30
N ILE A 264 6.21 9.62 2.43
CA ILE A 264 6.03 10.87 3.19
C ILE A 264 6.37 12.07 2.32
N GLY A 265 7.48 12.01 1.56
CA GLY A 265 7.85 13.04 0.59
C GLY A 265 6.85 13.21 -0.55
N PHE A 266 6.29 12.13 -1.10
CA PHE A 266 5.29 12.20 -2.18
C PHE A 266 4.00 12.87 -1.73
N LEU A 267 3.51 12.50 -0.56
CA LEU A 267 2.20 12.93 -0.10
C LEU A 267 2.27 14.26 0.65
N GLY A 268 3.34 14.49 1.42
CA GLY A 268 3.56 15.71 2.18
C GLY A 268 4.28 16.82 1.41
N GLY A 269 4.91 16.53 0.27
CA GLY A 269 5.67 17.50 -0.51
C GLY A 269 6.72 18.21 0.36
N ASN A 270 6.76 19.55 0.28
CA ASN A 270 7.63 20.39 1.10
C ASN A 270 6.96 20.91 2.38
N ASP A 271 5.72 20.49 2.69
CA ASP A 271 4.97 20.93 3.87
C ASP A 271 5.25 20.00 5.08
N PRO A 272 5.97 20.47 6.12
CA PRO A 272 6.31 19.64 7.27
C PRO A 272 5.09 19.13 8.04
N GLU A 273 3.98 19.89 8.10
CA GLU A 273 2.77 19.44 8.81
C GLU A 273 2.12 18.26 8.08
N MET A 274 2.03 18.35 6.75
CA MET A 274 1.52 17.25 5.92
C MET A 274 2.46 16.04 5.94
N GLN A 275 3.77 16.25 5.95
CA GLN A 275 4.73 15.16 6.15
C GLN A 275 4.52 14.45 7.49
N VAL A 276 4.32 15.19 8.58
CA VAL A 276 4.03 14.59 9.90
C VAL A 276 2.69 13.85 9.89
N PHE A 277 1.67 14.41 9.23
CA PHE A 277 0.37 13.77 9.07
C PHE A 277 0.48 12.41 8.38
N PHE A 278 1.11 12.36 7.20
CA PHE A 278 1.29 11.10 6.47
C PHE A 278 2.24 10.14 7.18
N ALA A 279 3.30 10.65 7.83
CA ALA A 279 4.18 9.83 8.65
C ALA A 279 3.42 9.11 9.76
N LYS A 280 2.51 9.80 10.48
CA LYS A 280 1.64 9.20 11.50
C LYS A 280 0.82 8.05 10.92
N HIS A 281 0.16 8.26 9.79
CA HIS A 281 -0.68 7.22 9.19
C HIS A 281 0.12 6.04 8.65
N LEU A 282 1.25 6.29 7.97
CA LEU A 282 2.09 5.24 7.41
C LEU A 282 2.81 4.41 8.49
N ILE A 283 3.31 5.04 9.57
CA ILE A 283 3.88 4.33 10.72
C ILE A 283 2.81 3.44 11.38
N THR A 284 1.60 3.98 11.56
CA THR A 284 0.48 3.22 12.12
C THR A 284 0.10 2.04 11.23
N ALA A 285 0.05 2.25 9.91
CA ALA A 285 -0.22 1.21 8.93
C ALA A 285 0.82 0.08 9.00
N SER A 286 2.11 0.39 9.06
CA SER A 286 3.19 -0.61 9.19
C SER A 286 3.04 -1.48 10.43
N VAL A 287 2.69 -0.89 11.58
CA VAL A 287 2.48 -1.64 12.83
C VAL A 287 1.23 -2.51 12.75
N MET A 288 0.13 -2.00 12.21
CA MET A 288 -1.12 -2.76 12.04
C MET A 288 -1.02 -3.86 10.97
N ALA A 289 -0.12 -3.71 10.00
CA ALA A 289 0.04 -4.67 8.91
C ALA A 289 0.63 -6.01 9.38
N ALA A 290 1.44 -6.05 10.45
CA ALA A 290 1.98 -7.30 10.98
C ALA A 290 0.89 -8.31 11.42
N PRO A 291 -0.04 -7.98 12.35
CA PRO A 291 -1.16 -8.87 12.67
C PRO A 291 -2.10 -9.08 11.47
N GLY A 292 -2.27 -8.09 10.58
CA GLY A 292 -3.06 -8.24 9.35
C GLY A 292 -2.50 -9.28 8.39
N ALA A 293 -1.18 -9.33 8.24
CA ALA A 293 -0.47 -10.30 7.42
C ALA A 293 -0.61 -11.71 7.98
N ILE A 294 -0.56 -11.85 9.31
CA ILE A 294 -0.82 -13.12 9.99
C ILE A 294 -2.27 -13.58 9.75
N VAL A 295 -3.24 -12.68 9.92
CA VAL A 295 -4.65 -12.98 9.63
C VAL A 295 -4.82 -13.46 8.19
N ALA A 296 -4.30 -12.70 7.22
CA ALA A 296 -4.44 -13.02 5.81
C ALA A 296 -3.74 -14.34 5.44
N SER A 297 -2.51 -14.55 5.92
CA SER A 297 -1.74 -15.76 5.60
C SER A 297 -2.37 -17.02 6.19
N LYS A 298 -2.80 -16.99 7.47
CA LYS A 298 -3.44 -18.11 8.15
C LYS A 298 -4.87 -18.35 7.67
N LEU A 299 -5.53 -17.35 7.10
CA LEU A 299 -6.81 -17.53 6.40
C LEU A 299 -6.60 -18.28 5.07
N LEU A 300 -5.60 -17.89 4.29
CA LEU A 300 -5.33 -18.45 2.95
C LEU A 300 -4.68 -19.84 2.99
N LEU A 301 -3.80 -20.09 3.95
CA LEU A 301 -3.16 -21.38 4.20
C LEU A 301 -3.05 -21.61 5.70
N PRO A 302 -4.07 -22.21 6.32
CA PRO A 302 -4.04 -22.54 7.74
C PRO A 302 -2.89 -23.50 8.09
N GLU A 303 -2.40 -23.39 9.31
CA GLU A 303 -1.35 -24.28 9.80
C GLU A 303 -1.93 -25.66 10.15
N THR A 304 -1.34 -26.71 9.60
CA THR A 304 -1.75 -28.10 9.82
C THR A 304 -0.59 -28.98 10.29
N GLU A 305 0.64 -28.49 10.14
CA GLU A 305 1.85 -29.21 10.48
C GLU A 305 2.36 -28.77 11.86
N LYS A 306 3.20 -29.59 12.49
CA LYS A 306 3.86 -29.19 13.74
C LYS A 306 4.99 -28.21 13.40
N PHE A 307 5.08 -27.12 14.16
CA PHE A 307 6.11 -26.10 14.01
C PHE A 307 6.96 -25.97 15.28
N SER A 308 8.11 -25.30 15.16
CA SER A 308 8.99 -25.01 16.31
C SER A 308 8.55 -23.75 17.03
N GLU A 309 8.45 -23.81 18.35
CA GLU A 309 8.21 -22.63 19.18
C GLU A 309 9.49 -21.85 19.50
N GLU A 310 10.68 -22.35 19.13
CA GLU A 310 11.94 -21.67 19.40
C GLU A 310 12.00 -20.30 18.74
N MET A 311 12.48 -19.30 19.48
CA MET A 311 12.58 -17.92 19.03
C MET A 311 13.98 -17.40 19.34
N HIS A 312 14.92 -17.61 18.42
CA HIS A 312 16.28 -17.09 18.50
C HIS A 312 16.56 -16.20 17.30
N ILE A 313 17.00 -14.96 17.54
CA ILE A 313 17.44 -14.05 16.48
C ILE A 313 18.91 -14.31 16.23
N GLU A 314 19.29 -14.63 14.99
CA GLU A 314 20.71 -14.66 14.63
C GLU A 314 21.32 -13.26 14.78
N GLN A 315 22.38 -13.16 15.58
CA GLN A 315 23.19 -11.95 15.69
C GLN A 315 24.25 -11.87 14.58
N ASN A 316 23.88 -12.20 13.34
CA ASN A 316 24.77 -11.93 12.22
C ASN A 316 24.94 -10.41 12.13
N LYS A 317 26.14 -9.90 12.40
CA LYS A 317 26.41 -8.46 12.30
C LYS A 317 26.49 -8.08 10.82
N ILE A 318 25.85 -6.97 10.45
CA ILE A 318 26.10 -6.35 9.15
C ILE A 318 27.44 -5.62 9.26
N GLY A 319 28.48 -6.18 8.64
CA GLY A 319 29.84 -5.63 8.67
C GLY A 319 30.62 -5.92 9.96
N SER A 320 31.94 -5.73 9.90
CA SER A 320 32.87 -5.90 11.03
C SER A 320 32.84 -4.74 12.03
N ASN A 321 32.45 -3.55 11.57
CA ASN A 321 32.42 -2.32 12.35
C ASN A 321 31.30 -1.36 11.88
N ALA A 322 31.05 -0.29 12.65
CA ALA A 322 29.97 0.66 12.37
C ALA A 322 30.12 1.38 11.02
N LEU A 323 31.35 1.72 10.60
CA LEU A 323 31.59 2.37 9.30
C LEU A 323 31.31 1.41 8.15
N GLU A 324 31.70 0.14 8.30
CA GLU A 324 31.37 -0.89 7.32
C GLU A 324 29.85 -1.13 7.23
N ALA A 325 29.14 -1.13 8.36
CA ALA A 325 27.68 -1.23 8.38
C ALA A 325 27.02 -0.06 7.60
N ILE A 326 27.50 1.17 7.81
CA ILE A 326 27.03 2.35 7.09
C ILE A 326 27.33 2.23 5.59
N ALA A 327 28.54 1.82 5.21
CA ALA A 327 28.93 1.68 3.80
C ALA A 327 28.11 0.61 3.06
N ASN A 328 27.89 -0.55 3.71
CA ASN A 328 27.05 -1.61 3.17
C ASN A 328 25.60 -1.13 3.01
N GLY A 329 25.02 -0.53 4.05
CA GLY A 329 23.66 0.01 3.99
C GLY A 329 23.49 1.13 2.97
N THR A 330 24.53 1.95 2.75
CA THR A 330 24.55 3.00 1.72
C THR A 330 24.53 2.37 0.32
N THR A 331 25.32 1.31 0.09
CA THR A 331 25.35 0.60 -1.20
C THR A 331 24.02 -0.07 -1.50
N ASP A 332 23.40 -0.70 -0.51
CA ASP A 332 22.09 -1.33 -0.64
C ASP A 332 20.99 -0.28 -0.89
N GLY A 333 21.05 0.84 -0.15
CA GLY A 333 20.17 1.98 -0.38
C GLY A 333 20.31 2.62 -1.76
N LEU A 334 21.53 2.74 -2.28
CA LEU A 334 21.79 3.26 -3.63
C LEU A 334 21.19 2.34 -4.70
N LYS A 335 21.42 1.02 -4.60
CA LYS A 335 20.81 0.05 -5.52
C LYS A 335 19.28 0.14 -5.48
N LEU A 336 18.70 0.24 -4.28
CA LEU A 336 17.26 0.41 -4.11
C LEU A 336 16.76 1.71 -4.77
N ALA A 337 17.42 2.84 -4.50
CA ALA A 337 17.05 4.14 -5.06
C ALA A 337 17.10 4.16 -6.60
N VAL A 338 18.17 3.62 -7.20
CA VAL A 338 18.31 3.51 -8.67
C VAL A 338 17.24 2.59 -9.25
N ASN A 339 17.00 1.44 -8.61
CA ASN A 339 15.95 0.52 -9.05
C ASN A 339 14.56 1.17 -9.01
N VAL A 340 14.24 1.93 -7.95
CA VAL A 340 12.98 2.69 -7.85
C VAL A 340 12.89 3.72 -8.98
N ALA A 341 13.94 4.50 -9.23
CA ALA A 341 13.96 5.49 -10.30
C ALA A 341 13.71 4.87 -11.68
N ALA A 342 14.46 3.82 -12.01
CA ALA A 342 14.35 3.11 -13.28
C ALA A 342 12.97 2.45 -13.43
N MET A 343 12.46 1.83 -12.36
CA MET A 343 11.14 1.19 -12.34
C MET A 343 10.01 2.20 -12.56
N LEU A 344 10.05 3.36 -11.89
CA LEU A 344 9.07 4.42 -12.07
C LEU A 344 9.07 4.95 -13.51
N LEU A 345 10.25 5.23 -14.06
CA LEU A 345 10.40 5.68 -15.45
C LEU A 345 9.75 4.66 -16.41
N VAL A 346 10.13 3.38 -16.30
CA VAL A 346 9.63 2.33 -17.18
C VAL A 346 8.13 2.12 -17.03
N PHE A 347 7.61 1.99 -15.80
CA PHE A 347 6.19 1.71 -15.62
C PHE A 347 5.29 2.88 -16.01
N ILE A 348 5.69 4.12 -15.75
CA ILE A 348 4.93 5.28 -16.21
C ILE A 348 4.89 5.30 -17.75
N SER A 349 6.01 5.02 -18.42
CA SER A 349 6.05 4.89 -19.89
C SER A 349 5.18 3.74 -20.40
N LEU A 350 5.19 2.58 -19.73
CA LEU A 350 4.35 1.44 -20.10
C LEU A 350 2.86 1.71 -19.89
N ILE A 351 2.48 2.40 -18.82
CA ILE A 351 1.11 2.87 -18.61
C ILE A 351 0.69 3.80 -19.75
N ALA A 352 1.54 4.77 -20.11
CA ALA A 352 1.26 5.69 -21.21
C ALA A 352 1.07 4.95 -22.54
N LEU A 353 1.93 3.97 -22.84
CA LEU A 353 1.80 3.09 -24.01
C LEU A 353 0.50 2.28 -23.97
N MET A 354 0.19 1.65 -22.84
CA MET A 354 -1.05 0.88 -22.67
C MET A 354 -2.28 1.76 -22.84
N ASN A 355 -2.28 2.97 -22.28
CA ASN A 355 -3.38 3.92 -22.44
C ASN A 355 -3.52 4.37 -23.89
N TYR A 356 -2.41 4.61 -24.59
CA TYR A 356 -2.44 4.92 -26.01
C TYR A 356 -3.08 3.77 -26.82
N ILE A 357 -2.70 2.52 -26.56
CA ILE A 357 -3.28 1.35 -27.22
C ILE A 357 -4.77 1.19 -26.86
N LEU A 358 -5.12 1.28 -25.58
CA LEU A 358 -6.50 1.14 -25.11
C LEU A 358 -7.40 2.22 -25.71
N MET A 359 -6.95 3.47 -25.75
CA MET A 359 -7.74 4.58 -26.25
C MET A 359 -7.92 4.51 -27.77
N ASN A 360 -6.84 4.33 -28.54
CA ASN A 360 -6.91 4.43 -30.01
C ASN A 360 -7.26 3.09 -30.68
N ALA A 361 -6.74 1.97 -30.19
CA ALA A 361 -6.98 0.67 -30.82
C ALA A 361 -8.24 -0.02 -30.32
N VAL A 362 -8.71 0.26 -29.10
CA VAL A 362 -9.92 -0.38 -28.55
C VAL A 362 -11.04 0.63 -28.37
N GLY A 363 -10.75 1.75 -27.71
CA GLY A 363 -11.73 2.76 -27.33
C GLY A 363 -12.34 3.48 -28.52
N GLU A 364 -11.52 3.88 -29.50
CA GLU A 364 -11.96 4.55 -30.72
C GLU A 364 -12.64 3.57 -31.69
N LEU A 365 -12.05 2.40 -31.94
CA LEU A 365 -12.66 1.36 -32.78
C LEU A 365 -14.02 0.89 -32.25
N ALA A 366 -14.19 0.81 -30.92
CA ALA A 366 -15.46 0.44 -30.31
C ALA A 366 -16.42 1.64 -30.11
N GLY A 367 -15.98 2.88 -30.39
CA GLY A 367 -16.77 4.09 -30.20
C GLY A 367 -17.12 4.40 -28.73
N ILE A 368 -16.35 3.88 -27.77
CA ILE A 368 -16.67 3.98 -26.32
C ILE A 368 -15.95 5.14 -25.62
N ASN A 369 -14.96 5.78 -26.24
CA ASN A 369 -14.20 6.87 -25.59
C ASN A 369 -15.09 8.05 -25.21
N GLU A 370 -15.93 8.53 -26.13
CA GLU A 370 -16.87 9.62 -25.86
C GLU A 370 -17.87 9.24 -24.77
N ALA A 371 -18.40 8.02 -24.82
CA ALA A 371 -19.29 7.52 -23.77
C ALA A 371 -18.59 7.54 -22.40
N ILE A 372 -17.34 7.06 -22.31
CA ILE A 372 -16.56 7.09 -21.07
C ILE A 372 -16.35 8.54 -20.59
N LYS A 373 -15.98 9.44 -21.49
CA LYS A 373 -15.77 10.86 -21.17
C LYS A 373 -17.03 11.52 -20.62
N THR A 374 -18.18 11.30 -21.25
CA THR A 374 -19.47 11.82 -20.78
C THR A 374 -19.88 11.19 -19.45
N LEU A 375 -19.82 9.87 -19.33
CA LEU A 375 -20.20 9.13 -18.11
C LEU A 375 -19.36 9.53 -16.90
N THR A 376 -18.08 9.78 -17.11
CA THR A 376 -17.12 10.13 -16.05
C THR A 376 -17.01 11.64 -15.82
N LYS A 377 -17.84 12.46 -16.50
CA LYS A 377 -17.80 13.93 -16.43
C LYS A 377 -16.41 14.49 -16.70
N GLY A 378 -15.69 13.89 -17.64
CA GLY A 378 -14.32 14.27 -18.00
C GLY A 378 -13.23 13.81 -17.05
N GLN A 379 -13.53 13.02 -16.00
CA GLN A 379 -12.51 12.44 -15.13
C GLN A 379 -11.58 11.49 -15.90
N TYR A 380 -12.12 10.76 -16.89
CA TYR A 380 -11.35 9.96 -17.83
C TYR A 380 -11.67 10.40 -19.26
N GLN A 381 -10.64 10.66 -20.07
CA GLN A 381 -10.83 11.13 -21.46
C GLN A 381 -11.23 10.01 -22.44
N GLY A 382 -11.15 8.75 -21.99
CA GLY A 382 -11.47 7.58 -22.80
C GLY A 382 -11.07 6.30 -22.07
N LEU A 383 -10.99 5.19 -22.82
CA LEU A 383 -10.55 3.92 -22.27
C LEU A 383 -9.07 3.97 -21.88
N SER A 384 -8.80 3.77 -20.59
CA SER A 384 -7.45 3.72 -20.03
C SER A 384 -7.30 2.59 -19.03
N LEU A 385 -6.07 2.23 -18.71
CA LEU A 385 -5.77 1.25 -17.66
C LEU A 385 -6.36 1.71 -16.33
N GLN A 386 -6.22 2.99 -16.02
CA GLN A 386 -6.75 3.63 -14.82
C GLN A 386 -8.28 3.49 -14.73
N PHE A 387 -9.00 3.78 -15.82
CA PHE A 387 -10.45 3.61 -15.88
C PHE A 387 -10.84 2.14 -15.60
N ILE A 388 -10.19 1.20 -16.27
CA ILE A 388 -10.49 -0.24 -16.11
C ILE A 388 -10.28 -0.67 -14.66
N LEU A 389 -9.12 -0.36 -14.07
CA LEU A 389 -8.80 -0.72 -12.70
C LEU A 389 -9.72 -0.04 -11.69
N GLY A 390 -10.01 1.24 -11.89
CA GLY A 390 -10.91 2.03 -11.08
C GLY A 390 -12.29 1.40 -10.96
N TYR A 391 -12.92 1.10 -12.08
CA TYR A 391 -14.26 0.53 -12.09
C TYR A 391 -14.32 -0.94 -11.65
N ILE A 392 -13.30 -1.75 -11.96
CA ILE A 392 -13.24 -3.14 -11.48
C ILE A 392 -13.14 -3.21 -9.95
N LEU A 393 -12.35 -2.31 -9.35
CA LEU A 393 -12.06 -2.33 -7.92
C LEU A 393 -12.94 -1.38 -7.09
N ALA A 394 -13.72 -0.50 -7.72
CA ALA A 394 -14.66 0.41 -7.07
C ALA A 394 -15.62 -0.29 -6.08
N PRO A 395 -16.20 -1.47 -6.38
CA PRO A 395 -17.07 -2.13 -5.39
C PRO A 395 -16.32 -2.57 -4.14
N LEU A 396 -15.04 -2.97 -4.29
CA LEU A 396 -14.21 -3.35 -3.16
C LEU A 396 -13.85 -2.12 -2.31
N THR A 397 -13.45 -1.01 -2.93
CA THR A 397 -13.13 0.22 -2.20
C THR A 397 -14.37 0.85 -1.56
N TRP A 398 -15.54 0.68 -2.18
CA TRP A 398 -16.81 1.01 -1.53
C TRP A 398 -17.01 0.19 -0.26
N LEU A 399 -16.77 -1.12 -0.27
CA LEU A 399 -16.87 -1.93 0.96
C LEU A 399 -15.89 -1.48 2.05
N MET A 400 -14.80 -0.79 1.67
CA MET A 400 -13.79 -0.29 2.58
C MET A 400 -14.12 1.04 3.25
N GLY A 401 -15.27 1.63 2.94
CA GLY A 401 -15.72 2.86 3.57
C GLY A 401 -15.31 4.15 2.85
N VAL A 402 -14.77 4.05 1.63
CA VAL A 402 -14.43 5.20 0.77
C VAL A 402 -15.69 5.97 0.37
N ASN A 403 -15.59 7.29 0.21
CA ASN A 403 -16.71 8.10 -0.26
C ASN A 403 -17.19 7.64 -1.65
N GLY A 404 -18.51 7.67 -1.90
CA GLY A 404 -19.11 7.23 -3.16
C GLY A 404 -18.52 7.90 -4.40
N THR A 405 -18.11 9.17 -4.31
CA THR A 405 -17.49 9.91 -5.41
C THR A 405 -16.05 9.48 -5.68
N ASP A 406 -15.36 8.99 -4.65
CA ASP A 406 -13.93 8.69 -4.69
C ASP A 406 -13.64 7.20 -4.91
N ILE A 407 -14.65 6.32 -4.90
CA ILE A 407 -14.45 4.86 -4.98
C ILE A 407 -13.69 4.42 -6.22
N VAL A 408 -13.90 5.09 -7.36
CA VAL A 408 -13.23 4.78 -8.62
C VAL A 408 -11.76 5.20 -8.57
N LEU A 409 -11.47 6.38 -8.00
CA LEU A 409 -10.09 6.86 -7.81
C LEU A 409 -9.31 5.95 -6.87
N VAL A 410 -9.89 5.59 -5.72
CA VAL A 410 -9.23 4.66 -4.79
C VAL A 410 -9.11 3.25 -5.39
N GLY A 411 -10.09 2.84 -6.21
CA GLY A 411 -10.05 1.57 -6.95
C GLY A 411 -8.88 1.54 -7.94
N GLN A 412 -8.66 2.65 -8.65
CA GLN A 412 -7.55 2.82 -9.58
C GLN A 412 -6.23 2.68 -8.83
N LEU A 413 -6.06 3.40 -7.71
CA LEU A 413 -4.84 3.36 -6.90
C LEU A 413 -4.53 1.94 -6.39
N LEU A 414 -5.54 1.22 -5.90
CA LEU A 414 -5.39 -0.18 -5.49
C LEU A 414 -4.96 -1.09 -6.64
N GLY A 415 -5.49 -0.86 -7.85
CA GLY A 415 -5.12 -1.61 -9.04
C GLY A 415 -3.69 -1.32 -9.50
N GLU A 416 -3.32 -0.03 -9.57
CA GLU A 416 -1.97 0.42 -9.88
C GLU A 416 -0.95 -0.20 -8.93
N LYS A 417 -1.25 -0.19 -7.62
CA LYS A 417 -0.44 -0.84 -6.60
C LYS A 417 -0.25 -2.33 -6.89
N SER A 418 -1.36 -3.03 -7.16
CA SER A 418 -1.35 -4.50 -7.27
C SER A 418 -0.66 -4.99 -8.54
N ILE A 419 -0.85 -4.30 -9.67
CA ILE A 419 -0.32 -4.70 -10.98
C ILE A 419 1.11 -4.20 -11.17
N LEU A 420 1.38 -2.96 -10.76
CA LEU A 420 2.66 -2.31 -10.95
C LEU A 420 3.44 -2.37 -9.63
N ASN A 421 3.22 -1.39 -8.76
CA ASN A 421 3.76 -1.29 -7.41
C ASN A 421 3.16 -0.08 -6.69
N GLU A 422 3.38 -0.05 -5.38
CA GLU A 422 2.95 1.03 -4.49
C GLU A 422 3.63 2.37 -4.75
N PHE A 423 4.85 2.42 -5.31
CA PHE A 423 5.51 3.68 -5.68
C PHE A 423 4.73 4.41 -6.76
N VAL A 424 4.35 3.72 -7.84
CA VAL A 424 3.53 4.28 -8.92
C VAL A 424 2.19 4.75 -8.36
N ALA A 425 1.56 3.94 -7.51
CA ALA A 425 0.28 4.29 -6.90
C ALA A 425 0.38 5.51 -5.97
N TYR A 426 1.43 5.66 -5.17
CA TYR A 426 1.61 6.85 -4.32
C TYR A 426 1.92 8.12 -5.13
N VAL A 427 2.63 8.01 -6.25
CA VAL A 427 2.84 9.14 -7.17
C VAL A 427 1.51 9.55 -7.81
N SER A 428 0.74 8.59 -8.32
CA SER A 428 -0.61 8.80 -8.86
C SER A 428 -1.53 9.44 -7.83
N MET A 429 -1.50 8.94 -6.58
CA MET A 429 -2.25 9.51 -5.46
C MET A 429 -1.84 10.97 -5.18
N SER A 430 -0.54 11.27 -5.17
CA SER A 430 -0.04 12.64 -4.99
C SER A 430 -0.55 13.58 -6.08
N GLN A 431 -0.55 13.15 -7.35
CA GLN A 431 -1.08 13.92 -8.48
C GLN A 431 -2.60 14.16 -8.35
N ILE A 432 -3.36 13.14 -7.91
CA ILE A 432 -4.81 13.29 -7.66
C ILE A 432 -5.07 14.27 -6.51
N ILE A 433 -4.26 14.25 -5.44
CA ILE A 433 -4.36 15.22 -4.34
C ILE A 433 -4.08 16.63 -4.85
N GLN A 434 -2.99 16.83 -5.59
CA GLN A 434 -2.57 18.15 -6.10
C GLN A 434 -3.56 18.75 -7.10
N SER A 435 -4.27 17.91 -7.86
CA SER A 435 -5.31 18.34 -8.80
C SER A 435 -6.69 18.52 -8.15
N GLY A 436 -6.82 18.29 -6.84
CA GLY A 436 -8.10 18.39 -6.12
C GLY A 436 -9.10 17.29 -6.50
N GLY A 437 -8.62 16.13 -6.95
CA GLY A 437 -9.47 15.04 -7.42
C GLY A 437 -10.25 14.31 -6.32
N PHE A 438 -9.74 14.29 -5.08
CA PHE A 438 -10.45 13.72 -3.94
C PHE A 438 -11.47 14.71 -3.37
N VAL A 439 -12.72 14.25 -3.20
CA VAL A 439 -13.77 15.05 -2.56
C VAL A 439 -13.71 14.94 -1.04
N ASP A 440 -13.38 13.76 -0.51
CA ASP A 440 -13.41 13.47 0.92
C ASP A 440 -12.00 13.21 1.49
N PRO A 441 -11.53 14.01 2.48
CA PRO A 441 -10.26 13.75 3.17
C PRO A 441 -10.16 12.34 3.78
N LYS A 442 -11.29 11.73 4.15
CA LYS A 442 -11.32 10.33 4.62
C LYS A 442 -10.84 9.35 3.55
N SER A 443 -11.17 9.59 2.28
CA SER A 443 -10.73 8.76 1.15
C SER A 443 -9.20 8.78 0.99
N ILE A 444 -8.56 9.93 1.24
CA ILE A 444 -7.11 10.09 1.22
C ILE A 444 -6.47 9.26 2.35
N ILE A 445 -7.03 9.31 3.56
CA ILE A 445 -6.54 8.50 4.69
C ILE A 445 -6.69 7.02 4.36
N ILE A 446 -7.87 6.58 3.90
CA ILE A 446 -8.12 5.17 3.54
C ILE A 446 -7.13 4.72 2.46
N ALA A 447 -6.97 5.49 1.38
CA ALA A 447 -6.01 5.20 0.31
C ALA A 447 -4.58 5.07 0.84
N THR A 448 -4.18 5.93 1.77
CA THR A 448 -2.84 5.86 2.42
C THR A 448 -2.60 4.50 3.05
N TYR A 449 -3.59 3.90 3.72
CA TYR A 449 -3.47 2.56 4.33
C TYR A 449 -3.55 1.43 3.30
N ILE A 450 -4.40 1.56 2.28
CA ILE A 450 -4.54 0.55 1.21
C ILE A 450 -3.22 0.38 0.45
N LEU A 451 -2.54 1.50 0.18
CA LEU A 451 -1.29 1.53 -0.57
C LEU A 451 -0.07 1.10 0.26
N CYS A 452 -0.18 1.11 1.59
CA CYS A 452 0.92 0.76 2.49
C CYS A 452 1.17 -0.74 2.49
N GLY A 453 1.96 -1.22 1.52
CA GLY A 453 2.46 -2.59 1.45
C GLY A 453 3.03 -2.94 0.08
N PHE A 454 4.08 -3.76 0.03
CA PHE A 454 4.73 -4.25 -1.19
C PHE A 454 3.95 -5.30 -2.00
N ALA A 455 2.64 -5.45 -1.81
CA ALA A 455 1.84 -6.49 -2.44
C ALA A 455 1.56 -6.21 -3.92
N ASN A 456 2.50 -6.60 -4.78
CA ASN A 456 2.42 -6.51 -6.24
C ASN A 456 3.06 -7.71 -6.94
N PHE A 457 2.85 -7.87 -8.26
CA PHE A 457 3.40 -9.02 -9.00
C PHE A 457 4.94 -9.05 -9.03
N ALA A 458 5.61 -7.89 -9.07
CA ALA A 458 7.07 -7.82 -9.05
C ALA A 458 7.65 -8.35 -7.72
N SER A 459 6.96 -8.11 -6.61
CA SER A 459 7.35 -8.60 -5.28
C SER A 459 7.40 -10.12 -5.18
N ILE A 460 6.64 -10.86 -5.99
CA ILE A 460 6.77 -12.32 -6.07
C ILE A 460 8.19 -12.70 -6.53
N GLY A 461 8.67 -12.06 -7.59
CA GLY A 461 10.03 -12.28 -8.10
C GLY A 461 11.10 -11.87 -7.08
N ILE A 462 10.92 -10.71 -6.44
CA ILE A 462 11.82 -10.21 -5.39
C ILE A 462 11.93 -11.21 -4.23
N GLN A 463 10.81 -11.76 -3.75
CA GLN A 463 10.84 -12.73 -2.65
C GLN A 463 11.40 -14.09 -3.05
N ILE A 464 11.12 -14.59 -4.26
CA ILE A 464 11.71 -15.83 -4.76
C ILE A 464 13.24 -15.68 -4.86
N GLY A 465 13.72 -14.53 -5.34
CA GLY A 465 15.15 -14.23 -5.42
C GLY A 465 15.78 -14.07 -4.03
N GLY A 466 15.22 -13.16 -3.21
CA GLY A 466 15.73 -12.81 -1.89
C GLY A 466 15.65 -13.98 -0.91
N ILE A 467 14.45 -14.44 -0.58
CA ILE A 467 14.26 -15.57 0.36
C ILE A 467 14.87 -16.85 -0.19
N GLY A 468 14.75 -17.09 -1.51
CA GLY A 468 15.34 -18.26 -2.15
C GLY A 468 16.87 -18.26 -2.15
N SER A 469 17.54 -17.11 -2.03
CA SER A 469 18.99 -17.07 -1.82
C SER A 469 19.39 -17.53 -0.41
N LEU A 470 18.50 -17.31 0.57
CA LEU A 470 18.70 -17.71 1.97
C LEU A 470 18.38 -19.19 2.21
N ALA A 471 17.37 -19.71 1.50
CA ALA A 471 16.97 -21.12 1.55
C ALA A 471 16.76 -21.68 0.13
N PRO A 472 17.86 -22.03 -0.59
CA PRO A 472 17.79 -22.50 -1.98
C PRO A 472 16.88 -23.71 -2.20
N ASN A 473 16.80 -24.61 -1.21
CA ASN A 473 15.94 -25.80 -1.23
C ASN A 473 14.43 -25.46 -1.17
N ARG A 474 14.04 -24.22 -0.84
CA ARG A 474 12.64 -23.77 -0.72
C ARG A 474 12.15 -22.95 -1.91
N LYS A 475 12.98 -22.70 -2.93
CA LYS A 475 12.60 -21.89 -4.11
C LYS A 475 11.31 -22.37 -4.79
N SER A 476 11.11 -23.68 -4.90
CA SER A 476 9.88 -24.23 -5.48
C SER A 476 8.64 -23.94 -4.62
N ASP A 477 8.77 -23.93 -3.29
CA ASP A 477 7.66 -23.61 -2.39
C ASP A 477 7.31 -22.12 -2.50
N LEU A 478 8.32 -21.24 -2.47
CA LEU A 478 8.16 -19.79 -2.63
C LEU A 478 7.42 -19.46 -3.94
N SER A 479 7.83 -20.07 -5.05
CA SER A 479 7.18 -19.87 -6.34
C SER A 479 5.70 -20.29 -6.33
N ARG A 480 5.37 -21.44 -5.72
CA ARG A 480 3.98 -21.93 -5.61
C ARG A 480 3.12 -21.10 -4.66
N LEU A 481 3.73 -20.44 -3.68
CA LEU A 481 3.06 -19.59 -2.69
C LEU A 481 2.94 -18.12 -3.13
N GLY A 482 3.70 -17.68 -4.13
CA GLY A 482 3.79 -16.27 -4.53
C GLY A 482 2.45 -15.58 -4.77
N ILE A 483 1.52 -16.21 -5.50
CA ILE A 483 0.18 -15.63 -5.73
C ILE A 483 -0.64 -15.57 -4.43
N TYR A 484 -0.51 -16.56 -3.55
CA TYR A 484 -1.17 -16.53 -2.25
C TYR A 484 -0.59 -15.43 -1.35
N ALA A 485 0.72 -15.21 -1.39
CA ALA A 485 1.37 -14.13 -0.65
C ALA A 485 0.95 -12.75 -1.16
N LEU A 486 0.82 -12.59 -2.49
CA LEU A 486 0.32 -11.37 -3.11
C LEU A 486 -1.11 -11.04 -2.68
N ILE A 487 -2.02 -12.04 -2.73
CA ILE A 487 -3.39 -11.88 -2.27
C ILE A 487 -3.41 -11.56 -0.77
N GLY A 488 -2.63 -12.29 0.02
CA GLY A 488 -2.55 -12.10 1.47
C GLY A 488 -2.04 -10.70 1.85
N GLY A 489 -1.01 -10.20 1.16
CA GLY A 489 -0.44 -8.88 1.40
C GLY A 489 -1.44 -7.76 1.09
N ASN A 490 -2.17 -7.88 -0.02
CA ASN A 490 -3.22 -6.93 -0.35
C ASN A 490 -4.39 -7.00 0.64
N MET A 491 -4.83 -8.21 1.01
CA MET A 491 -5.86 -8.38 2.05
C MET A 491 -5.44 -7.75 3.38
N ALA A 492 -4.17 -7.89 3.79
CA ALA A 492 -3.66 -7.28 5.02
C ALA A 492 -3.80 -5.75 5.01
N SER A 493 -3.37 -5.08 3.93
CA SER A 493 -3.55 -3.63 3.76
C SER A 493 -5.02 -3.21 3.64
N MET A 494 -5.89 -4.09 3.13
CA MET A 494 -7.32 -3.83 3.09
C MET A 494 -7.98 -3.95 4.46
N PHE A 495 -7.59 -4.93 5.28
CA PHE A 495 -8.05 -5.05 6.66
C PHE A 495 -7.68 -3.81 7.48
N THR A 496 -6.44 -3.33 7.37
CA THR A 496 -6.02 -2.12 8.08
C THR A 496 -6.83 -0.90 7.63
N ALA A 497 -7.00 -0.72 6.31
CA ALA A 497 -7.75 0.38 5.75
C ALA A 497 -9.23 0.38 6.17
N ILE A 498 -9.90 -0.78 6.20
CA ILE A 498 -11.30 -0.89 6.66
C ILE A 498 -11.40 -0.50 8.13
N ILE A 499 -10.52 -1.04 8.98
CA ILE A 499 -10.53 -0.78 10.43
C ILE A 499 -10.33 0.72 10.68
N VAL A 500 -9.40 1.36 9.98
CA VAL A 500 -9.18 2.80 10.09
C VAL A 500 -10.39 3.58 9.57
N GLY A 501 -10.94 3.21 8.42
CA GLY A 501 -12.12 3.83 7.83
C GLY A 501 -13.38 3.76 8.70
N VAL A 502 -13.50 2.74 9.57
CA VAL A 502 -14.58 2.66 10.57
C VAL A 502 -14.40 3.70 11.68
N LEU A 503 -13.15 3.98 12.05
CA LEU A 503 -12.81 4.78 13.22
C LEU A 503 -12.76 6.28 12.94
N ILE A 504 -12.76 6.72 11.68
CA ILE A 504 -12.63 8.13 11.29
C ILE A 504 -13.87 8.69 10.60
#